data_AF-A0A536AAB9-F1
#
_entry.id   AF-A0A536AAB9-F1
#
_cell.length_a   1.000
_cell.length_b   1.000
_cell.length_c   1.000
_cell.angle_alpha   90.00
_cell.angle_beta   90.00
_cell.angle_gamma   90.00
#
_symmetry.space_group_name_H-M   'P 1'
#
loop_
_entity.id
_entity.type
_entity.pdbx_description
1 polymer ?
#
loop_
_entity_poly.entity_id
_entity_poly.type
_entity_poly.pdbx_seq_one_letter_code
_entity_poly.pdbx_strand_id
1 'polypeptide(L)'
;MTSSIRKPGGRRRLRVALLVISALVFALLVPVIAYAVHDLQFQLDGDVRASTTTSVGGTTQALDWDSFFDSSGNPVSGSLTAGFTNSGFDRDFATNSDGSFNTADQTTFSTGSKDTLNITPGWQCNFDNNVNSKIDIMNAYALAYTNPANNHQILYFALERNANTGDGNVAFWFLQDNAGCVSAGPSVAFTGNHADGDLLVVSSFTNGGGVSTIDVYRWDGGASGSLNTNPAAHGVDCKSTTGNDAVCATTNSGPLPITGSITTPWPTSNKQDGPGNTLRTSEFFEGGVDLTAKNLGGKCFNVFIADTRSSQSLTATLFDFARGRLGECSVSLTTAPSSTADRLLGSTAPITDTAYILGSTSAGGGTAPTPTGTVTFYLCSPAQLTPPNTGTCTDANGTQVGSPVTTSESVPGTATATSADAQSMLTVLGKYCFRAHFDAASNDPNYPGQTAETGNPAAECFNVTSVASITTAQKWLPQDTATVTASGGATVAGTVTFSLYESANCSGNAVQTFGPITVDSNGQAVTSNATYYTTATTISWRATFTSTNSVGSGSPSHCETMTVNPLNNDTGS
;
A
#
# COMPACT_ATOMS: atom_id res chain seq x y z
N MET A 1 70.08 43.54 8.63
CA MET A 1 69.44 42.45 7.86
C MET A 1 70.04 41.16 8.39
N THR A 2 69.37 40.20 9.02
CA THR A 2 67.99 39.69 8.94
C THR A 2 67.72 38.89 10.23
N SER A 3 66.52 38.96 10.80
CA SER A 3 66.10 38.10 11.92
C SER A 3 65.64 36.74 11.41
N SER A 4 66.16 35.63 11.96
CA SER A 4 65.67 34.27 11.69
C SER A 4 64.88 33.76 12.90
N ILE A 5 63.59 33.50 12.69
CA ILE A 5 62.66 32.90 13.67
C ILE A 5 62.63 31.38 13.43
N ARG A 6 63.14 30.60 14.37
CA ARG A 6 62.93 29.13 14.42
C ARG A 6 61.58 28.83 15.08
N LYS A 7 60.68 28.14 14.35
CA LYS A 7 59.47 27.50 14.92
C LYS A 7 59.83 26.10 15.47
N PRO A 8 59.39 25.72 16.69
CA PRO A 8 59.42 24.33 17.13
C PRO A 8 58.00 23.70 17.02
N GLY A 9 57.90 22.43 16.59
CA GLY A 9 56.63 21.69 16.77
C GLY A 9 56.29 20.54 15.81
N GLY A 10 57.24 19.74 15.33
CA GLY A 10 56.96 18.64 14.38
C GLY A 10 56.63 17.27 15.00
N ARG A 11 57.01 16.99 16.25
CA ARG A 11 56.99 15.60 16.77
C ARG A 11 55.70 15.16 17.47
N ARG A 12 54.84 16.08 17.89
CA ARG A 12 53.56 15.75 18.58
C ARG A 12 52.42 15.46 17.60
N ARG A 13 52.43 16.07 16.41
CA ARG A 13 51.42 15.85 15.36
C ARG A 13 51.55 14.50 14.66
N LEU A 14 52.78 13.98 14.53
CA LEU A 14 53.03 12.69 13.89
C LEU A 14 52.51 11.49 14.72
N ARG A 15 52.63 11.55 16.05
CA ARG A 15 52.15 10.48 16.96
C ARG A 15 50.64 10.41 17.09
N VAL A 16 49.95 11.56 16.99
CA VAL A 16 48.48 11.61 16.97
C VAL A 16 47.94 11.14 15.62
N ALA A 17 48.61 11.48 14.51
CA ALA A 17 48.23 11.00 13.18
C ALA A 17 48.33 9.47 13.05
N LEU A 18 49.38 8.84 13.61
CA LEU A 18 49.54 7.37 13.58
C LEU A 18 48.48 6.63 14.42
N LEU A 19 48.06 7.17 15.56
CA LEU A 19 46.99 6.57 16.38
C LEU A 19 45.60 6.71 15.75
N VAL A 20 45.33 7.84 15.08
CA VAL A 20 44.07 8.06 14.36
C VAL A 20 44.00 7.20 13.09
N ILE A 21 45.11 6.99 12.39
CA ILE A 21 45.17 6.09 11.23
C ILE A 21 45.00 4.62 11.67
N SER A 22 45.61 4.17 12.78
CA SER A 22 45.35 2.82 13.30
C SER A 22 43.90 2.60 13.73
N ALA A 23 43.24 3.60 14.32
CA ALA A 23 41.83 3.51 14.69
C ALA A 23 40.89 3.54 13.47
N LEU A 24 41.22 4.31 12.41
CA LEU A 24 40.49 4.31 11.14
C LEU A 24 40.68 3.01 10.35
N VAL A 25 41.87 2.40 10.38
CA VAL A 25 42.11 1.10 9.73
C VAL A 25 41.43 -0.04 10.49
N PHE A 26 41.28 0.04 11.82
CA PHE A 26 40.50 -0.94 12.60
C PHE A 26 38.98 -0.76 12.44
N ALA A 27 38.49 0.46 12.23
CA ALA A 27 37.07 0.72 11.96
C ALA A 27 36.64 0.32 10.53
N LEU A 28 37.58 0.14 9.61
CA LEU A 28 37.36 -0.38 8.25
C LEU A 28 37.51 -1.91 8.13
N LEU A 29 37.79 -2.59 9.25
CA LEU A 29 37.90 -4.06 9.35
C LEU A 29 36.87 -4.62 10.33
N VAL A 30 35.62 -4.12 10.30
CA VAL A 30 34.52 -4.93 10.80
C VAL A 30 34.39 -6.09 9.82
N PRO A 31 34.67 -7.35 10.21
CA PRO A 31 34.42 -8.47 9.32
C PRO A 31 32.93 -8.43 8.99
N VAL A 32 32.60 -8.24 7.71
CA VAL A 32 31.27 -8.61 7.22
C VAL A 32 31.22 -10.12 7.44
N ILE A 33 30.55 -10.54 8.51
CA ILE A 33 30.32 -11.96 8.77
C ILE A 33 29.36 -12.41 7.69
N ALA A 34 29.88 -13.04 6.65
CA ALA A 34 29.07 -13.73 5.66
C ALA A 34 28.55 -15.00 6.34
N TYR A 35 27.27 -15.05 6.67
CA TYR A 35 26.66 -16.24 7.25
C TYR A 35 26.53 -17.31 6.17
N ALA A 36 26.80 -18.56 6.53
CA ALA A 36 26.46 -19.68 5.65
C ALA A 36 24.94 -19.76 5.50
N VAL A 37 24.44 -20.26 4.36
CA VAL A 37 23.00 -20.48 4.17
C VAL A 37 22.41 -21.41 5.23
N HIS A 38 23.23 -22.34 5.74
CA HIS A 38 22.92 -23.30 6.79
C HIS A 38 23.25 -22.83 8.22
N ASP A 39 23.75 -21.60 8.43
CA ASP A 39 24.07 -21.03 9.75
C ASP A 39 22.94 -20.11 10.29
N LEU A 40 21.87 -19.95 9.52
CA LEU A 40 20.78 -18.99 9.78
C LEU A 40 19.67 -19.61 10.65
N GLN A 41 18.50 -18.98 10.72
CA GLN A 41 17.39 -19.46 11.54
C GLN A 41 16.64 -20.66 10.96
N PHE A 42 16.84 -20.97 9.68
CA PHE A 42 16.21 -22.05 8.93
C PHE A 42 17.05 -23.32 8.95
N GLN A 43 16.42 -24.48 9.15
CA GLN A 43 17.07 -25.78 9.16
C GLN A 43 17.33 -26.27 7.73
N LEU A 44 18.55 -26.76 7.48
CA LEU A 44 18.94 -27.51 6.27
C LEU A 44 19.58 -28.83 6.71
N ASP A 45 18.79 -29.63 7.40
CA ASP A 45 19.23 -30.71 8.28
C ASP A 45 18.78 -32.11 7.84
N GLY A 46 18.04 -32.18 6.73
CA GLY A 46 17.50 -33.36 6.10
C GLY A 46 16.14 -33.78 6.65
N ASP A 47 15.39 -32.92 7.32
CA ASP A 47 13.96 -33.14 7.52
C ASP A 47 13.09 -31.91 7.22
N VAL A 48 11.86 -31.90 7.75
CA VAL A 48 10.86 -30.87 7.46
C VAL A 48 10.24 -30.31 8.74
N ARG A 49 10.84 -30.58 9.90
CA ARG A 49 10.22 -30.50 11.21
C ARG A 49 11.01 -29.55 12.10
N ALA A 50 10.44 -28.38 12.37
CA ALA A 50 11.05 -27.39 13.26
C ALA A 50 11.36 -27.93 14.67
N SER A 51 10.63 -28.96 15.11
CA SER A 51 10.82 -29.62 16.40
C SER A 51 12.13 -30.40 16.56
N THR A 52 12.83 -30.78 15.48
CA THR A 52 14.10 -31.50 15.59
C THR A 52 15.23 -30.60 16.07
N THR A 53 15.14 -29.30 15.80
CA THR A 53 16.02 -28.22 16.28
C THR A 53 17.50 -28.53 16.08
N THR A 54 18.12 -27.91 15.10
CA THR A 54 19.58 -27.96 14.95
C THR A 54 20.27 -26.79 15.66
N SER A 55 21.58 -26.92 15.86
CA SER A 55 22.41 -25.83 16.30
C SER A 55 23.70 -25.80 15.50
N VAL A 56 23.83 -24.80 14.65
CA VAL A 56 24.96 -24.62 13.73
C VAL A 56 25.60 -23.27 14.02
N GLY A 57 26.93 -23.22 14.08
CA GLY A 57 27.67 -21.96 14.31
C GLY A 57 27.36 -21.25 15.64
N GLY A 58 26.73 -21.92 16.60
CA GLY A 58 26.27 -21.32 17.87
C GLY A 58 24.87 -20.69 17.81
N THR A 59 24.18 -20.77 16.67
CA THR A 59 22.78 -20.36 16.47
C THR A 59 21.89 -21.59 16.55
N THR A 60 20.88 -21.57 17.41
CA THR A 60 19.79 -22.56 17.37
C THR A 60 18.84 -22.20 16.25
N GLN A 61 18.65 -23.12 15.31
CA GLN A 61 17.71 -22.98 14.21
C GLN A 61 16.36 -23.52 14.71
N ALA A 62 15.31 -22.73 14.54
CA ALA A 62 13.99 -23.01 15.13
C ALA A 62 12.87 -22.96 14.09
N LEU A 63 13.20 -22.72 12.83
CA LEU A 63 12.28 -22.70 11.71
C LEU A 63 12.66 -23.79 10.73
N ASP A 64 11.65 -24.36 10.10
CA ASP A 64 11.77 -25.44 9.12
C ASP A 64 10.53 -25.39 8.20
N TRP A 65 10.43 -26.28 7.22
CA TRP A 65 9.36 -26.35 6.25
C TRP A 65 7.96 -26.39 6.90
N ASP A 66 7.76 -27.13 7.99
CA ASP A 66 6.48 -27.17 8.73
C ASP A 66 6.15 -25.89 9.53
N SER A 67 7.08 -24.94 9.60
CA SER A 67 6.79 -23.59 10.11
C SER A 67 6.03 -22.74 9.07
N PHE A 68 6.16 -23.07 7.78
CA PHE A 68 5.61 -22.29 6.67
C PHE A 68 4.45 -22.99 5.96
N PHE A 69 4.35 -24.31 6.05
CA PHE A 69 3.29 -25.09 5.38
C PHE A 69 2.46 -25.92 6.37
N ASP A 70 1.15 -25.92 6.18
CA ASP A 70 0.20 -26.69 6.99
C ASP A 70 0.17 -28.18 6.59
N SER A 71 -0.67 -28.97 7.25
CA SER A 71 -0.84 -30.41 6.95
C SER A 71 -1.43 -30.70 5.57
N SER A 72 -1.85 -29.68 4.82
CA SER A 72 -2.30 -29.80 3.43
C SER A 72 -1.24 -29.31 2.45
N GLY A 73 -0.10 -28.79 2.91
CA GLY A 73 0.93 -28.16 2.08
C GLY A 73 0.61 -26.70 1.73
N ASN A 74 -0.39 -26.09 2.36
CA ASN A 74 -0.71 -24.69 2.09
C ASN A 74 0.16 -23.76 2.93
N PRO A 75 0.53 -22.56 2.43
CA PRO A 75 1.17 -21.54 3.23
C PRO A 75 0.38 -21.20 4.50
N VAL A 76 1.04 -21.22 5.65
CA VAL A 76 0.47 -20.84 6.94
C VAL A 76 0.33 -19.31 7.00
N SER A 77 -0.88 -18.81 7.26
CA SER A 77 -1.11 -17.36 7.36
C SER A 77 -0.31 -16.74 8.49
N GLY A 78 0.45 -15.68 8.19
CA GLY A 78 1.27 -14.97 9.17
C GLY A 78 2.58 -15.67 9.58
N SER A 79 2.96 -16.78 8.93
CA SER A 79 4.23 -17.47 9.21
C SER A 79 5.46 -16.75 8.68
N LEU A 80 5.30 -15.95 7.61
CA LEU A 80 6.34 -15.14 6.98
C LEU A 80 6.80 -14.00 7.90
N THR A 81 7.68 -14.36 8.82
CA THR A 81 8.23 -13.51 9.87
C THR A 81 9.75 -13.58 9.84
N ALA A 82 10.42 -12.75 10.64
CA ALA A 82 11.87 -12.79 10.83
C ALA A 82 12.74 -12.67 9.56
N GLY A 83 12.19 -12.12 8.46
CA GLY A 83 12.89 -11.92 7.19
C GLY A 83 12.40 -12.81 6.05
N PHE A 84 11.57 -13.82 6.31
CA PHE A 84 10.91 -14.58 5.25
C PHE A 84 9.89 -13.70 4.54
N THR A 85 9.97 -13.64 3.21
CA THR A 85 9.14 -12.75 2.39
C THR A 85 8.10 -13.52 1.60
N ASN A 86 8.40 -14.75 1.22
CA ASN A 86 7.53 -15.58 0.37
C ASN A 86 7.71 -17.07 0.63
N SER A 87 6.68 -17.84 0.32
CA SER A 87 6.66 -19.30 0.39
C SER A 87 5.80 -19.88 -0.73
N GLY A 88 6.25 -20.95 -1.37
CA GLY A 88 5.49 -21.67 -2.38
C GLY A 88 5.61 -23.18 -2.20
N PHE A 89 4.53 -23.89 -2.49
CA PHE A 89 4.43 -25.35 -2.41
C PHE A 89 3.66 -25.86 -3.62
N ASP A 90 4.08 -26.98 -4.16
CA ASP A 90 3.38 -27.71 -5.20
C ASP A 90 3.34 -29.20 -4.85
N ARG A 91 2.13 -29.78 -4.93
CA ARG A 91 1.92 -31.22 -4.82
C ARG A 91 1.75 -31.76 -6.22
N ASP A 92 2.73 -32.54 -6.64
CA ASP A 92 2.86 -33.02 -8.02
C ASP A 92 2.24 -34.42 -8.18
N PHE A 93 2.00 -35.15 -7.08
CA PHE A 93 1.35 -36.45 -7.15
C PHE A 93 -0.17 -36.42 -6.96
N ALA A 94 -0.83 -37.41 -7.56
CA ALA A 94 -2.25 -37.68 -7.35
C ALA A 94 -2.50 -39.06 -6.71
N THR A 95 -3.71 -39.25 -6.18
CA THR A 95 -4.20 -40.55 -5.72
C THR A 95 -5.47 -40.92 -6.47
N ASN A 96 -5.67 -42.22 -6.67
CA ASN A 96 -6.90 -42.77 -7.22
C ASN A 96 -8.04 -42.66 -6.20
N SER A 97 -9.27 -42.87 -6.65
CA SER A 97 -10.46 -42.83 -5.77
C SER A 97 -10.43 -43.85 -4.62
N ASP A 98 -9.63 -44.91 -4.75
CA ASP A 98 -9.43 -45.93 -3.71
C ASP A 98 -8.27 -45.61 -2.75
N GLY A 99 -7.62 -44.44 -2.91
CA GLY A 99 -6.49 -43.99 -2.11
C GLY A 99 -5.12 -44.55 -2.54
N SER A 100 -5.06 -45.37 -3.59
CA SER A 100 -3.79 -45.83 -4.15
C SER A 100 -3.06 -44.72 -4.92
N PHE A 101 -1.75 -44.85 -5.06
CA PHE A 101 -0.93 -43.92 -5.83
C PHE A 101 -1.37 -43.92 -7.30
N ASN A 102 -1.57 -42.74 -7.87
CA ASN A 102 -1.84 -42.59 -9.30
C ASN A 102 -0.52 -42.36 -10.04
N THR A 103 -0.17 -43.26 -10.95
CA THR A 103 1.06 -43.17 -11.76
C THR A 103 0.90 -42.28 -12.99
N ALA A 104 -0.29 -41.73 -13.23
CA ALA A 104 -0.55 -40.81 -14.31
C ALA A 104 -0.24 -39.38 -13.88
N ASP A 105 0.47 -38.68 -14.75
CA ASP A 105 1.04 -37.37 -14.46
C ASP A 105 0.90 -36.43 -15.67
N GLN A 106 0.61 -35.16 -15.41
CA GLN A 106 0.40 -34.10 -16.40
C GLN A 106 1.62 -33.16 -16.54
N THR A 107 2.64 -33.36 -15.72
CA THR A 107 3.78 -32.46 -15.53
C THR A 107 5.12 -33.15 -15.77
N THR A 108 5.18 -34.00 -16.80
CA THR A 108 6.46 -34.53 -17.30
C THR A 108 6.99 -33.71 -18.48
N PHE A 109 8.30 -33.62 -18.67
CA PHE A 109 8.93 -33.02 -19.84
C PHE A 109 8.86 -33.94 -21.06
N SER A 110 8.54 -33.35 -22.22
CA SER A 110 8.62 -34.05 -23.50
C SER A 110 10.06 -34.21 -23.99
N THR A 111 10.23 -35.17 -24.90
CA THR A 111 11.52 -35.42 -25.55
C THR A 111 11.95 -34.20 -26.36
N GLY A 112 13.07 -33.58 -25.97
CA GLY A 112 13.63 -32.41 -26.63
C GLY A 112 13.83 -31.21 -25.69
N SER A 113 13.10 -31.16 -24.57
CA SER A 113 13.30 -30.15 -23.52
C SER A 113 14.73 -30.26 -22.93
N LYS A 114 15.38 -29.11 -22.77
CA LYS A 114 16.76 -28.97 -22.31
C LYS A 114 16.93 -27.65 -21.57
N ASP A 115 17.67 -27.66 -20.48
CA ASP A 115 18.01 -26.46 -19.70
C ASP A 115 18.75 -25.38 -20.51
N THR A 116 19.44 -25.77 -21.57
CA THR A 116 20.17 -24.84 -22.44
C THR A 116 19.29 -24.14 -23.48
N LEU A 117 18.00 -24.47 -23.57
CA LEU A 117 17.05 -23.86 -24.49
C LEU A 117 16.18 -22.86 -23.75
N ASN A 118 15.73 -21.81 -24.46
CA ASN A 118 14.67 -20.95 -23.94
C ASN A 118 13.38 -21.74 -23.72
N ILE A 119 12.60 -21.34 -22.71
CA ILE A 119 11.35 -22.01 -22.32
C ILE A 119 10.39 -22.12 -23.50
N THR A 120 10.06 -21.01 -24.16
CA THR A 120 9.25 -21.03 -25.39
C THR A 120 10.14 -20.80 -26.62
N PRO A 121 10.14 -21.67 -27.64
CA PRO A 121 9.40 -22.93 -27.78
C PRO A 121 10.23 -24.17 -27.35
N GLY A 122 11.34 -23.98 -26.63
CA GLY A 122 12.34 -25.04 -26.41
C GLY A 122 11.92 -26.10 -25.39
N TRP A 123 10.96 -25.80 -24.51
CA TRP A 123 10.42 -26.73 -23.52
C TRP A 123 8.99 -27.11 -23.87
N GLN A 124 8.68 -28.38 -23.62
CA GLN A 124 7.36 -28.97 -23.79
C GLN A 124 7.08 -29.91 -22.62
N CYS A 125 5.81 -30.01 -22.21
CA CYS A 125 5.34 -31.01 -21.25
C CYS A 125 4.41 -32.03 -21.89
N ASN A 126 4.30 -33.20 -21.24
CA ASN A 126 3.52 -34.36 -21.64
C ASN A 126 2.58 -34.80 -20.54
N PHE A 127 1.56 -35.55 -20.96
CA PHE A 127 0.81 -36.41 -20.08
C PHE A 127 1.34 -37.84 -20.20
N ASP A 128 1.84 -38.39 -19.10
CA ASP A 128 2.33 -39.76 -19.04
C ASP A 128 1.45 -40.59 -18.12
N ASN A 129 0.88 -41.69 -18.64
CA ASN A 129 0.00 -42.57 -17.85
C ASN A 129 0.75 -43.39 -16.78
N ASN A 130 2.08 -43.52 -16.92
CA ASN A 130 2.91 -44.37 -16.06
C ASN A 130 4.29 -43.73 -15.88
N VAL A 131 4.40 -42.76 -14.99
CA VAL A 131 5.69 -42.22 -14.59
C VAL A 131 6.45 -43.25 -13.75
N ASN A 132 7.76 -43.34 -13.97
CA ASN A 132 8.60 -44.24 -13.20
C ASN A 132 8.90 -43.64 -11.83
N SER A 133 8.63 -44.36 -10.75
CA SER A 133 8.89 -43.92 -9.37
C SER A 133 10.28 -43.33 -9.10
N LYS A 134 11.32 -43.71 -9.87
CA LYS A 134 12.66 -43.14 -9.68
C LYS A 134 12.71 -41.65 -10.03
N ILE A 135 11.94 -41.23 -11.02
CA ILE A 135 11.97 -39.87 -11.60
C ILE A 135 10.76 -39.04 -11.16
N ASP A 136 9.78 -39.65 -10.53
CA ASP A 136 8.52 -39.05 -10.10
C ASP A 136 8.72 -38.17 -8.84
N ILE A 137 8.30 -36.91 -8.91
CA ILE A 137 8.34 -35.90 -7.84
C ILE A 137 6.99 -35.94 -7.10
N MET A 138 7.04 -35.93 -5.77
CA MET A 138 5.81 -35.94 -4.97
C MET A 138 5.39 -34.54 -4.60
N ASN A 139 6.32 -33.78 -4.03
CA ASN A 139 6.11 -32.41 -3.64
C ASN A 139 7.38 -31.60 -3.92
N ALA A 140 7.22 -30.32 -4.21
CA ALA A 140 8.32 -29.37 -4.23
C ALA A 140 7.90 -28.06 -3.58
N TYR A 141 8.84 -27.41 -2.90
CA TYR A 141 8.55 -26.19 -2.16
C TYR A 141 9.78 -25.30 -2.04
N ALA A 142 9.54 -24.01 -1.87
CA ALA A 142 10.57 -22.99 -1.77
C ALA A 142 10.17 -21.83 -0.85
N LEU A 143 11.16 -21.17 -0.27
CA LEU A 143 11.02 -19.97 0.55
C LEU A 143 11.98 -18.89 0.04
N ALA A 144 11.52 -17.65 0.08
CA ALA A 144 12.36 -16.48 -0.08
C ALA A 144 12.62 -15.84 1.29
N TYR A 145 13.88 -15.50 1.55
CA TYR A 145 14.32 -14.93 2.81
C TYR A 145 15.25 -13.75 2.57
N THR A 146 14.91 -12.61 3.18
CA THR A 146 15.79 -11.45 3.30
C THR A 146 16.32 -11.37 4.71
N ASN A 147 17.61 -11.65 4.89
CA ASN A 147 18.24 -11.64 6.20
C ASN A 147 18.18 -10.24 6.83
N PRO A 148 17.47 -10.03 7.95
CA PRO A 148 17.32 -8.71 8.55
C PRO A 148 18.64 -8.11 9.06
N ALA A 149 19.67 -8.92 9.28
CA ALA A 149 20.95 -8.47 9.80
C ALA A 149 21.84 -7.80 8.74
N ASN A 150 21.74 -8.22 7.47
CA ASN A 150 22.64 -7.78 6.40
C ASN A 150 21.95 -7.57 5.03
N ASN A 151 20.63 -7.74 4.95
CA ASN A 151 19.81 -7.66 3.74
C ASN A 151 20.21 -8.66 2.63
N HIS A 152 20.89 -9.76 2.97
CA HIS A 152 21.16 -10.81 2.00
C HIS A 152 19.87 -11.53 1.61
N GLN A 153 19.68 -11.74 0.31
CA GLN A 153 18.58 -12.50 -0.26
C GLN A 153 18.98 -13.96 -0.39
N ILE A 154 18.13 -14.85 0.10
CA ILE A 154 18.37 -16.28 0.16
C ILE A 154 17.12 -17.01 -0.33
N LEU A 155 17.34 -17.99 -1.18
CA LEU A 155 16.31 -18.95 -1.57
C LEU A 155 16.58 -20.26 -0.84
N TYR A 156 15.57 -20.78 -0.16
CA TYR A 156 15.53 -22.15 0.32
C TYR A 156 14.60 -22.95 -0.60
N PHE A 157 14.94 -24.19 -0.91
CA PHE A 157 14.14 -25.05 -1.78
C PHE A 157 14.29 -26.51 -1.41
N ALA A 158 13.26 -27.29 -1.71
CA ALA A 158 13.23 -28.70 -1.40
C ALA A 158 12.24 -29.45 -2.29
N LEU A 159 12.47 -30.75 -2.44
CA LEU A 159 11.59 -31.66 -3.15
C LEU A 159 11.59 -33.04 -2.50
N GLU A 160 10.57 -33.80 -2.86
CA GLU A 160 10.35 -35.18 -2.44
C GLU A 160 10.29 -36.08 -3.67
N ARG A 161 10.96 -37.24 -3.61
CA ARG A 161 11.00 -38.22 -4.70
C ARG A 161 10.25 -39.49 -4.32
N ASN A 162 9.53 -40.09 -5.27
CA ASN A 162 8.77 -41.33 -5.00
C ASN A 162 9.66 -42.55 -4.70
N ALA A 163 10.93 -42.56 -5.13
CA ALA A 163 11.85 -43.66 -4.82
C ALA A 163 13.33 -43.24 -4.78
N ASN A 164 14.08 -43.84 -3.86
CA ASN A 164 15.52 -43.67 -3.66
C ASN A 164 16.42 -44.61 -4.50
N THR A 165 15.94 -45.17 -5.61
CA THR A 165 16.69 -46.22 -6.33
C THR A 165 17.85 -45.65 -7.17
N GLY A 166 19.09 -45.98 -6.76
CA GLY A 166 20.33 -45.58 -7.44
C GLY A 166 20.61 -44.08 -7.31
N ASP A 167 21.47 -43.55 -8.18
CA ASP A 167 21.80 -42.12 -8.17
C ASP A 167 20.58 -41.25 -8.48
N GLY A 168 20.47 -40.13 -7.76
CA GLY A 168 19.48 -39.08 -7.94
C GLY A 168 20.12 -37.82 -8.51
N ASN A 169 19.47 -37.21 -9.50
CA ASN A 169 19.82 -35.87 -9.97
C ASN A 169 18.55 -35.05 -10.05
N VAL A 170 18.62 -33.84 -9.54
CA VAL A 170 17.50 -32.92 -9.44
C VAL A 170 17.95 -31.52 -9.81
N ALA A 171 16.99 -30.68 -10.16
CA ALA A 171 17.24 -29.28 -10.37
C ALA A 171 16.06 -28.41 -9.94
N PHE A 172 16.34 -27.12 -9.75
CA PHE A 172 15.37 -26.07 -9.54
C PHE A 172 15.66 -24.92 -10.49
N TRP A 173 14.68 -24.60 -11.32
CA TRP A 173 14.63 -23.31 -11.98
C TRP A 173 13.92 -22.31 -11.10
N PHE A 174 14.52 -21.14 -10.89
CA PHE A 174 13.86 -19.96 -10.35
C PHE A 174 13.71 -18.93 -11.47
N LEU A 175 12.46 -18.63 -11.81
CA LEU A 175 12.11 -17.91 -13.03
C LEU A 175 11.34 -16.65 -12.70
N GLN A 176 11.67 -15.57 -13.41
CA GLN A 176 10.97 -14.30 -13.26
C GLN A 176 9.62 -14.27 -13.97
N ASP A 177 9.53 -14.90 -15.15
CA ASP A 177 8.28 -15.02 -15.89
C ASP A 177 7.38 -16.12 -15.28
N ASN A 178 6.08 -16.08 -15.57
CA ASN A 178 5.11 -17.09 -15.16
C ASN A 178 5.20 -18.35 -16.05
N ALA A 179 6.40 -18.93 -16.15
CA ALA A 179 6.64 -20.11 -16.97
C ALA A 179 5.88 -21.31 -16.42
N GLY A 180 5.35 -22.17 -17.30
CA GLY A 180 4.60 -23.35 -16.87
C GLY A 180 3.98 -24.11 -18.03
N CYS A 181 3.51 -25.32 -17.71
CA CYS A 181 2.91 -26.24 -18.66
C CYS A 181 2.09 -27.27 -17.90
N VAL A 182 0.93 -27.65 -18.43
CA VAL A 182 0.16 -28.81 -17.99
C VAL A 182 -0.39 -29.46 -19.25
N SER A 183 -0.14 -30.75 -19.43
CA SER A 183 -0.70 -31.50 -20.57
C SER A 183 -1.84 -32.40 -20.12
N ALA A 184 -2.97 -32.32 -20.84
CA ALA A 184 -4.08 -33.26 -20.68
C ALA A 184 -4.03 -34.41 -21.72
N GLY A 185 -2.92 -34.59 -22.43
CA GLY A 185 -2.77 -35.62 -23.46
C GLY A 185 -1.52 -35.44 -24.33
N PRO A 186 -1.62 -34.79 -25.51
CA PRO A 186 -0.45 -34.61 -26.38
C PRO A 186 0.59 -33.66 -25.78
N SER A 187 1.82 -33.72 -26.28
CA SER A 187 2.85 -32.74 -25.92
C SER A 187 2.36 -31.32 -26.21
N VAL A 188 2.49 -30.43 -25.23
CA VAL A 188 2.21 -29.00 -25.39
C VAL A 188 3.42 -28.18 -25.01
N ALA A 189 3.60 -27.04 -25.67
CA ALA A 189 4.69 -26.12 -25.35
C ALA A 189 4.49 -25.50 -23.97
N PHE A 190 5.58 -25.30 -23.25
CA PHE A 190 5.56 -24.39 -22.10
C PHE A 190 5.17 -23.00 -22.55
N THR A 191 4.52 -22.26 -21.65
CA THR A 191 4.37 -20.81 -21.76
C THR A 191 5.48 -20.12 -20.99
N GLY A 192 5.71 -18.84 -21.29
CA GLY A 192 6.72 -18.01 -20.65
C GLY A 192 8.10 -18.10 -21.31
N ASN A 193 9.00 -17.21 -20.92
CA ASN A 193 10.36 -17.15 -21.44
C ASN A 193 11.36 -16.98 -20.30
N HIS A 194 12.63 -17.32 -20.57
CA HIS A 194 13.69 -16.91 -19.67
C HIS A 194 13.86 -15.39 -19.69
N ALA A 195 14.16 -14.85 -18.52
CA ALA A 195 14.61 -13.50 -18.31
C ALA A 195 16.07 -13.49 -17.82
N ASP A 196 16.74 -12.34 -18.00
CA ASP A 196 18.12 -12.21 -17.58
C ASP A 196 18.22 -12.33 -16.07
N GLY A 197 19.05 -13.26 -15.60
CA GLY A 197 19.18 -13.57 -14.17
C GLY A 197 18.26 -14.66 -13.65
N ASP A 198 17.48 -15.34 -14.49
CA ASP A 198 16.88 -16.62 -14.11
C ASP A 198 17.96 -17.61 -13.66
N LEU A 199 17.65 -18.44 -12.68
CA LEU A 199 18.63 -19.32 -12.05
C LEU A 199 18.25 -20.78 -12.23
N LEU A 200 19.25 -21.59 -12.56
CA LEU A 200 19.17 -23.04 -12.53
C LEU A 200 20.08 -23.56 -11.43
N VAL A 201 19.50 -24.21 -10.43
CA VAL A 201 20.24 -24.95 -9.41
C VAL A 201 20.22 -26.42 -9.78
N VAL A 202 21.38 -27.05 -9.92
CA VAL A 202 21.50 -28.49 -10.23
C VAL A 202 22.18 -29.17 -9.06
N SER A 203 21.61 -30.28 -8.59
CA SER A 203 22.26 -31.12 -7.58
C SER A 203 22.23 -32.60 -7.95
N SER A 204 23.24 -33.32 -7.46
CA SER A 204 23.37 -34.76 -7.59
C SER A 204 23.67 -35.40 -6.24
N PHE A 205 23.20 -36.62 -6.05
CA PHE A 205 23.52 -37.45 -4.90
C PHE A 205 23.63 -38.92 -5.31
N THR A 206 24.68 -39.58 -4.81
CA THR A 206 25.08 -40.92 -5.26
C THR A 206 24.48 -42.03 -4.39
N ASN A 207 24.02 -43.11 -5.01
CA ASN A 207 23.45 -44.32 -4.40
C ASN A 207 22.33 -44.10 -3.38
N GLY A 208 21.51 -43.05 -3.56
CA GLY A 208 20.55 -42.66 -2.53
C GLY A 208 21.26 -42.33 -1.21
N GLY A 209 22.36 -41.59 -1.26
CA GLY A 209 23.08 -41.03 -0.13
C GLY A 209 23.02 -39.49 -0.08
N GLY A 210 24.00 -38.88 0.60
CA GLY A 210 24.12 -37.43 0.76
C GLY A 210 24.45 -36.70 -0.53
N VAL A 211 24.39 -35.36 -0.49
CA VAL A 211 24.62 -34.50 -1.66
C VAL A 211 26.09 -34.51 -2.06
N SER A 212 26.36 -34.85 -3.32
CA SER A 212 27.74 -34.84 -3.85
C SER A 212 28.14 -33.48 -4.39
N THR A 213 27.24 -32.79 -5.08
CA THR A 213 27.47 -31.43 -5.61
C THR A 213 26.17 -30.65 -5.70
N ILE A 214 26.27 -29.33 -5.58
CA ILE A 214 25.22 -28.40 -5.95
C ILE A 214 25.85 -27.22 -6.72
N ASP A 215 25.34 -26.95 -7.91
CA ASP A 215 25.84 -25.93 -8.82
C ASP A 215 24.71 -24.98 -9.19
N VAL A 216 24.95 -23.67 -9.14
CA VAL A 216 23.99 -22.64 -9.54
C VAL A 216 24.47 -21.98 -10.82
N TYR A 217 23.66 -22.05 -11.85
CA TYR A 217 23.88 -21.42 -13.16
C TYR A 217 22.92 -20.25 -13.34
N ARG A 218 23.35 -19.26 -14.13
CA ARG A 218 22.55 -18.06 -14.44
C ARG A 218 22.23 -18.04 -15.93
N TRP A 219 21.00 -17.68 -16.27
CA TRP A 219 20.61 -17.35 -17.64
C TRP A 219 21.06 -15.92 -17.99
N ASP A 220 21.76 -15.79 -19.11
CA ASP A 220 22.26 -14.53 -19.66
C ASP A 220 21.36 -14.04 -20.81
N GLY A 221 20.75 -12.86 -20.65
CA GLY A 221 19.81 -12.29 -21.62
C GLY A 221 18.35 -12.72 -21.41
N GLY A 222 17.47 -12.41 -22.36
CA GLY A 222 16.04 -12.79 -22.29
C GLY A 222 15.71 -14.06 -23.08
N ALA A 223 14.57 -14.06 -23.77
CA ALA A 223 14.12 -15.19 -24.61
C ALA A 223 15.13 -15.63 -25.69
N SER A 224 15.98 -14.72 -26.17
CA SER A 224 17.06 -15.01 -27.14
C SER A 224 18.43 -15.22 -26.47
N GLY A 225 18.45 -15.36 -25.15
CA GLY A 225 19.63 -15.54 -24.31
C GLY A 225 20.15 -16.98 -24.32
N SER A 226 21.02 -17.27 -23.36
CA SER A 226 21.57 -18.61 -23.16
C SER A 226 21.94 -18.86 -21.71
N LEU A 227 21.89 -20.11 -21.30
CA LEU A 227 22.41 -20.54 -20.01
C LEU A 227 23.93 -20.39 -19.95
N ASN A 228 24.44 -19.69 -18.94
CA ASN A 228 25.86 -19.66 -18.67
C ASN A 228 26.33 -21.04 -18.21
N THR A 229 27.29 -21.63 -18.90
CA THR A 229 27.77 -22.98 -18.59
C THR A 229 28.78 -23.02 -17.46
N ASN A 230 29.27 -21.88 -16.99
CA ASN A 230 30.08 -21.78 -15.79
C ASN A 230 29.17 -21.52 -14.58
N PRO A 231 29.22 -22.37 -13.54
CA PRO A 231 28.41 -22.15 -12.36
C PRO A 231 28.81 -20.85 -11.66
N ALA A 232 27.81 -20.02 -11.35
CA ALA A 232 27.95 -18.80 -10.56
C ALA A 232 28.18 -19.10 -9.07
N ALA A 233 27.71 -20.26 -8.59
CA ALA A 233 27.98 -20.75 -7.25
C ALA A 233 28.14 -22.28 -7.26
N HIS A 234 28.95 -22.79 -6.35
CA HIS A 234 29.19 -24.22 -6.15
C HIS A 234 29.19 -24.53 -4.65
N GLY A 235 28.63 -25.68 -4.28
CA GLY A 235 28.53 -26.16 -2.92
C GLY A 235 28.48 -27.68 -2.83
N VAL A 236 28.39 -28.17 -1.60
CA VAL A 236 28.37 -29.60 -1.25
C VAL A 236 27.32 -29.86 -0.17
N ASP A 237 27.40 -30.99 0.53
CA ASP A 237 26.45 -31.36 1.58
C ASP A 237 26.43 -30.37 2.75
N CYS A 238 25.28 -29.75 3.05
CA CYS A 238 25.09 -28.82 4.18
C CYS A 238 25.52 -29.40 5.53
N LYS A 239 25.46 -30.73 5.68
CA LYS A 239 25.81 -31.42 6.93
C LYS A 239 27.32 -31.65 7.09
N SER A 240 28.09 -31.35 6.05
CA SER A 240 29.53 -31.58 5.99
C SER A 240 30.36 -30.30 5.84
N THR A 241 29.73 -29.18 5.48
CA THR A 241 30.39 -27.90 5.28
C THR A 241 30.72 -27.22 6.60
N THR A 242 31.83 -26.47 6.62
CA THR A 242 32.31 -25.73 7.79
C THR A 242 32.05 -24.23 7.62
N GLY A 243 30.79 -23.79 7.74
CA GLY A 243 30.39 -22.37 7.72
C GLY A 243 30.77 -21.58 6.46
N ASN A 244 30.26 -20.35 6.33
CA ASN A 244 30.49 -19.40 5.22
C ASN A 244 30.18 -19.90 3.79
N ASP A 245 29.39 -20.94 3.59
CA ASP A 245 28.97 -21.35 2.24
C ASP A 245 27.76 -20.52 1.76
N ALA A 246 27.82 -20.07 0.50
CA ALA A 246 26.70 -19.35 -0.11
C ALA A 246 25.71 -20.29 -0.79
N VAL A 247 26.04 -21.58 -0.89
CA VAL A 247 25.16 -22.60 -1.42
C VAL A 247 25.53 -23.95 -0.81
N CYS A 248 24.52 -24.68 -0.37
CA CYS A 248 24.65 -26.08 0.02
C CYS A 248 23.30 -26.77 -0.20
N ALA A 249 23.31 -28.09 -0.24
CA ALA A 249 22.10 -28.89 -0.20
C ALA A 249 22.33 -30.15 0.62
N THR A 250 21.29 -30.82 1.07
CA THR A 250 21.39 -32.11 1.75
C THR A 250 20.19 -32.99 1.42
N THR A 251 20.26 -34.25 1.85
CA THR A 251 19.14 -35.19 1.80
C THR A 251 18.85 -35.70 3.21
N ASN A 252 17.75 -36.43 3.41
CA ASN A 252 17.50 -37.15 4.66
C ASN A 252 18.42 -38.39 4.87
N SER A 253 19.67 -38.29 4.43
CA SER A 253 20.72 -39.29 4.58
C SER A 253 22.06 -38.60 4.87
N GLY A 254 23.16 -39.35 4.85
CA GLY A 254 24.49 -38.79 5.03
C GLY A 254 24.86 -38.59 6.51
N PRO A 255 25.60 -37.51 6.85
CA PRO A 255 25.97 -37.19 8.24
C PRO A 255 24.77 -36.80 9.11
N LEU A 256 24.98 -36.71 10.43
CA LEU A 256 24.00 -36.16 11.38
C LEU A 256 23.64 -34.70 11.04
N PRO A 257 22.45 -34.18 11.44
CA PRO A 257 21.54 -34.74 12.45
C PRO A 257 20.54 -35.78 11.94
N ILE A 258 20.08 -35.71 10.70
CA ILE A 258 19.10 -36.65 10.14
C ILE A 258 19.75 -37.58 9.12
N THR A 259 19.57 -38.89 9.29
CA THR A 259 20.22 -39.93 8.47
C THR A 259 19.28 -41.07 8.04
N GLY A 260 17.97 -40.86 8.18
CA GLY A 260 16.97 -41.92 8.13
C GLY A 260 15.64 -41.48 7.51
N SER A 261 14.65 -42.35 7.61
CA SER A 261 13.28 -42.03 7.18
C SER A 261 12.70 -40.91 8.03
N ILE A 262 11.95 -40.00 7.41
CA ILE A 262 11.31 -38.84 8.04
C ILE A 262 9.80 -38.91 7.86
N THR A 263 9.07 -38.11 8.65
CA THR A 263 7.60 -38.00 8.57
C THR A 263 7.18 -36.56 8.27
N THR A 264 6.54 -36.36 7.13
CA THR A 264 6.04 -35.07 6.68
C THR A 264 4.70 -34.71 7.36
N PRO A 265 4.41 -33.43 7.64
CA PRO A 265 3.08 -33.00 8.09
C PRO A 265 2.02 -33.09 6.99
N TRP A 266 2.43 -32.91 5.73
CA TRP A 266 1.57 -32.99 4.55
C TRP A 266 1.65 -34.36 3.86
N PRO A 267 0.63 -34.72 3.07
CA PRO A 267 0.64 -35.93 2.25
C PRO A 267 1.85 -36.00 1.30
N THR A 268 2.40 -37.19 1.19
CA THR A 268 3.42 -37.61 0.22
C THR A 268 3.11 -39.03 -0.28
N SER A 269 3.97 -39.61 -1.10
CA SER A 269 3.92 -41.02 -1.46
C SER A 269 5.32 -41.54 -1.75
N ASN A 270 5.58 -42.80 -1.42
CA ASN A 270 6.78 -43.47 -1.90
C ASN A 270 6.45 -44.86 -2.45
N LYS A 271 7.33 -45.40 -3.29
CA LYS A 271 7.12 -46.67 -4.01
C LYS A 271 6.88 -47.85 -3.07
N GLN A 272 7.45 -47.84 -1.87
CA GLN A 272 7.38 -48.99 -0.97
C GLN A 272 6.24 -48.93 0.04
N ASP A 273 5.89 -47.74 0.53
CA ASP A 273 4.84 -47.55 1.53
C ASP A 273 3.51 -47.07 0.91
N GLY A 274 3.55 -46.54 -0.31
CA GLY A 274 2.40 -45.91 -0.98
C GLY A 274 2.11 -44.50 -0.45
N PRO A 275 0.93 -43.95 -0.76
CA PRO A 275 0.50 -42.64 -0.27
C PRO A 275 0.40 -42.61 1.26
N GLY A 276 0.92 -41.54 1.87
CA GLY A 276 0.98 -41.38 3.32
C GLY A 276 1.75 -40.13 3.73
N ASN A 277 2.59 -40.25 4.75
CA ASN A 277 3.38 -39.16 5.32
C ASN A 277 4.85 -39.54 5.51
N THR A 278 5.30 -40.64 4.92
CA THR A 278 6.65 -41.18 5.17
C THR A 278 7.51 -41.02 3.93
N LEU A 279 8.69 -40.41 4.13
CA LEU A 279 9.78 -40.41 3.16
C LEU A 279 10.89 -41.29 3.72
N ARG A 280 11.30 -42.30 2.95
CA ARG A 280 12.42 -43.16 3.30
C ARG A 280 13.74 -42.42 3.08
N THR A 281 14.83 -43.00 3.55
CA THR A 281 16.16 -42.43 3.39
C THR A 281 16.44 -42.09 1.92
N SER A 282 16.85 -40.86 1.66
CA SER A 282 17.16 -40.29 0.34
C SER A 282 15.99 -40.13 -0.62
N GLU A 283 14.80 -39.95 -0.05
CA GLU A 283 13.60 -39.50 -0.77
C GLU A 283 13.29 -38.03 -0.53
N PHE A 284 14.02 -37.36 0.37
CA PHE A 284 13.92 -35.93 0.62
C PHE A 284 15.22 -35.22 0.23
N PHE A 285 15.10 -34.08 -0.43
CA PHE A 285 16.20 -33.18 -0.81
C PHE A 285 15.84 -31.75 -0.42
N GLU A 286 16.80 -31.00 0.10
CA GLU A 286 16.66 -29.57 0.36
C GLU A 286 17.98 -28.83 0.15
N GLY A 287 17.91 -27.51 -0.02
CA GLY A 287 19.08 -26.67 -0.11
C GLY A 287 18.76 -25.19 0.05
N GLY A 288 19.84 -24.41 0.10
CA GLY A 288 19.79 -22.97 0.20
C GLY A 288 20.83 -22.30 -0.70
N VAL A 289 20.50 -21.13 -1.24
CA VAL A 289 21.42 -20.28 -2.02
C VAL A 289 21.31 -18.83 -1.54
N ASP A 290 22.43 -18.26 -1.06
CA ASP A 290 22.58 -16.84 -0.80
C ASP A 290 22.88 -16.11 -2.12
N LEU A 291 21.82 -15.52 -2.66
CA LEU A 291 21.83 -14.79 -3.92
C LEU A 291 22.70 -13.54 -3.82
N THR A 292 22.66 -12.83 -2.71
CA THR A 292 23.41 -11.58 -2.53
C THR A 292 24.91 -11.87 -2.47
N ALA A 293 25.33 -12.91 -1.76
CA ALA A 293 26.74 -13.31 -1.68
C ALA A 293 27.34 -13.70 -3.04
N LYS A 294 26.49 -14.03 -4.03
CA LYS A 294 26.89 -14.44 -5.38
C LYS A 294 26.49 -13.45 -6.48
N ASN A 295 26.01 -12.26 -6.11
CA ASN A 295 25.50 -11.24 -7.05
C ASN A 295 24.40 -11.76 -7.99
N LEU A 296 23.58 -12.68 -7.49
CA LEU A 296 22.42 -13.26 -8.17
C LEU A 296 21.10 -12.64 -7.69
N GLY A 297 21.15 -11.75 -6.69
CA GLY A 297 19.98 -11.06 -6.12
C GLY A 297 19.41 -9.94 -7.00
N GLY A 298 18.38 -9.27 -6.48
CA GLY A 298 17.70 -8.14 -7.12
C GLY A 298 16.70 -8.53 -8.20
N LYS A 299 16.38 -9.82 -8.33
CA LYS A 299 15.38 -10.38 -9.25
C LYS A 299 14.07 -10.66 -8.51
N CYS A 300 12.97 -10.76 -9.26
CA CYS A 300 11.69 -11.27 -8.74
C CYS A 300 11.50 -12.70 -9.22
N PHE A 301 11.86 -13.70 -8.43
CA PHE A 301 11.53 -15.07 -8.79
C PHE A 301 10.04 -15.32 -8.51
N ASN A 302 9.25 -15.35 -9.58
CA ASN A 302 7.81 -15.51 -9.49
C ASN A 302 7.42 -16.98 -9.32
N VAL A 303 8.12 -17.88 -10.02
CA VAL A 303 7.86 -19.32 -9.99
C VAL A 303 9.16 -20.08 -9.77
N PHE A 304 9.04 -21.24 -9.14
CA PHE A 304 10.07 -22.26 -9.19
C PHE A 304 9.55 -23.49 -9.95
N ILE A 305 10.44 -24.17 -10.66
CA ILE A 305 10.18 -25.46 -11.28
C ILE A 305 11.25 -26.41 -10.77
N ALA A 306 10.86 -27.37 -9.94
CA ALA A 306 11.71 -28.46 -9.53
C ALA A 306 11.64 -29.55 -10.59
N ASP A 307 12.76 -30.16 -10.99
CA ASP A 307 12.77 -31.28 -11.93
C ASP A 307 13.66 -32.43 -11.50
N THR A 308 13.36 -33.62 -12.02
CA THR A 308 14.29 -34.75 -12.00
C THR A 308 14.93 -34.93 -13.35
N ARG A 309 16.19 -35.40 -13.34
CA ARG A 309 17.01 -35.46 -14.54
C ARG A 309 17.94 -36.66 -14.56
N SER A 310 18.42 -37.01 -15.76
CA SER A 310 19.26 -38.20 -15.97
C SER A 310 20.67 -38.06 -15.38
N SER A 311 21.16 -36.83 -15.19
CA SER A 311 22.50 -36.50 -14.69
C SER A 311 22.58 -35.02 -14.35
N GLN A 312 23.65 -34.60 -13.68
CA GLN A 312 24.04 -33.20 -13.47
C GLN A 312 24.37 -32.41 -14.75
N SER A 313 24.55 -33.05 -15.92
CA SER A 313 24.87 -32.35 -17.18
C SER A 313 23.79 -31.34 -17.59
N LEU A 314 24.14 -30.13 -18.02
CA LEU A 314 23.19 -29.11 -18.52
C LEU A 314 22.38 -29.55 -19.77
N THR A 315 22.82 -30.63 -20.44
CA THR A 315 22.12 -31.21 -21.60
C THR A 315 21.38 -32.51 -21.26
N ALA A 316 21.19 -32.80 -19.97
CA ALA A 316 20.53 -34.02 -19.50
C ALA A 316 19.13 -34.20 -20.09
N THR A 317 18.65 -35.43 -20.07
CA THR A 317 17.22 -35.69 -20.25
C THR A 317 16.50 -35.24 -18.99
N LEU A 318 15.56 -34.31 -19.16
CA LEU A 318 14.63 -33.88 -18.12
C LEU A 318 13.47 -34.86 -18.10
N PHE A 319 12.97 -35.16 -16.90
CA PHE A 319 11.93 -36.15 -16.68
C PHE A 319 10.69 -35.47 -16.14
N ASP A 320 10.50 -35.48 -14.84
CA ASP A 320 9.31 -34.97 -14.18
C ASP A 320 9.54 -33.56 -13.64
N PHE A 321 8.49 -32.76 -13.45
CA PHE A 321 8.61 -31.46 -12.83
C PHE A 321 7.43 -31.07 -11.93
N ALA A 322 7.75 -30.51 -10.77
CA ALA A 322 6.79 -29.83 -9.91
C ALA A 322 6.96 -28.31 -10.03
N ARG A 323 5.87 -27.56 -10.00
CA ARG A 323 5.87 -26.12 -10.25
C ARG A 323 5.10 -25.35 -9.19
N GLY A 324 5.82 -24.66 -8.31
CA GLY A 324 5.23 -23.74 -7.34
C GLY A 324 5.36 -22.27 -7.70
N ARG A 325 4.46 -21.46 -7.15
CA ARG A 325 4.53 -19.99 -7.21
C ARG A 325 5.19 -19.46 -5.93
N LEU A 326 6.22 -18.65 -6.09
CA LEU A 326 6.93 -17.98 -4.99
C LEU A 326 6.44 -16.53 -4.81
N GLY A 327 6.34 -15.77 -5.90
CA GLY A 327 5.69 -14.45 -5.92
C GLY A 327 6.44 -13.31 -5.21
N GLU A 328 7.77 -13.19 -5.37
CA GLU A 328 8.61 -12.16 -4.72
C GLU A 328 8.33 -10.70 -5.10
N CYS A 329 7.44 -10.48 -6.06
CA CYS A 329 7.04 -9.15 -6.52
C CYS A 329 5.84 -8.66 -5.69
N SER A 330 5.84 -7.38 -5.27
CA SER A 330 4.73 -6.74 -4.53
C SER A 330 4.32 -5.43 -5.19
N VAL A 331 3.10 -4.95 -4.91
CA VAL A 331 2.63 -3.64 -5.37
C VAL A 331 2.38 -2.69 -4.20
N SER A 332 2.63 -1.40 -4.44
CA SER A 332 2.23 -0.31 -3.54
C SER A 332 1.55 0.79 -4.34
N LEU A 333 0.66 1.55 -3.67
CA LEU A 333 -0.16 2.57 -4.31
C LEU A 333 -0.03 3.90 -3.57
N THR A 334 0.30 4.96 -4.30
CA THR A 334 0.16 6.35 -3.85
C THR A 334 -0.78 7.10 -4.79
N THR A 335 -1.43 8.12 -4.26
CA THR A 335 -2.36 8.97 -5.03
C THR A 335 -1.96 10.43 -4.95
N ALA A 336 -2.52 11.26 -5.83
CA ALA A 336 -2.26 12.69 -5.89
C ALA A 336 -3.47 13.40 -6.52
N PRO A 337 -4.22 14.19 -5.73
CA PRO A 337 -5.36 14.91 -6.26
C PRO A 337 -4.88 16.04 -7.16
N SER A 338 -5.68 16.38 -8.18
CA SER A 338 -5.36 17.45 -9.13
C SER A 338 -5.28 18.83 -8.46
N SER A 339 -5.82 18.97 -7.25
CA SER A 339 -5.64 20.12 -6.38
C SER A 339 -5.99 19.78 -4.93
N THR A 340 -5.26 20.35 -3.97
CA THR A 340 -5.59 20.35 -2.54
C THR A 340 -6.12 21.69 -2.04
N ALA A 341 -6.29 22.67 -2.95
CA ALA A 341 -6.76 23.99 -2.60
C ALA A 341 -8.25 23.98 -2.23
N ASP A 342 -8.65 24.89 -1.34
CA ASP A 342 -10.06 25.10 -0.99
C ASP A 342 -10.87 25.48 -2.23
N ARG A 343 -12.10 24.96 -2.28
CA ARG A 343 -13.01 25.10 -3.41
C ARG A 343 -14.31 25.71 -2.96
N LEU A 344 -14.87 26.63 -3.75
CA LEU A 344 -16.21 27.14 -3.48
C LEU A 344 -17.27 26.10 -3.87
N LEU A 345 -18.31 25.97 -3.04
CA LEU A 345 -19.49 25.17 -3.37
C LEU A 345 -20.11 25.68 -4.68
N GLY A 346 -20.36 24.75 -5.63
CA GLY A 346 -20.82 25.09 -6.97
C GLY A 346 -19.72 25.44 -7.98
N SER A 347 -18.44 25.37 -7.60
CA SER A 347 -17.31 25.49 -8.54
C SER A 347 -17.43 24.48 -9.69
N THR A 348 -17.23 24.93 -10.93
CA THR A 348 -17.27 24.09 -12.14
C THR A 348 -15.90 23.61 -12.60
N ALA A 349 -14.82 23.98 -11.89
CA ALA A 349 -13.49 23.48 -12.23
C ALA A 349 -13.45 21.96 -11.95
N PRO A 350 -12.80 21.15 -12.80
CA PRO A 350 -12.70 19.72 -12.53
C PRO A 350 -11.88 19.44 -11.26
N ILE A 351 -12.11 18.28 -10.66
CA ILE A 351 -11.26 17.71 -9.62
C ILE A 351 -11.14 16.21 -9.85
N THR A 352 -9.90 15.76 -10.05
CA THR A 352 -9.57 14.35 -10.30
C THR A 352 -8.50 13.90 -9.31
N ASP A 353 -8.24 12.60 -9.28
CA ASP A 353 -7.12 12.01 -8.55
C ASP A 353 -6.31 11.10 -9.48
N THR A 354 -5.00 11.03 -9.26
CA THR A 354 -4.09 10.18 -10.04
C THR A 354 -3.39 9.18 -9.14
N ALA A 355 -3.60 7.90 -9.42
CA ALA A 355 -2.91 6.79 -8.79
C ALA A 355 -1.57 6.50 -9.47
N TYR A 356 -0.56 6.21 -8.65
CA TYR A 356 0.75 5.69 -9.02
C TYR A 356 0.96 4.34 -8.34
N ILE A 357 1.02 3.28 -9.13
CA ILE A 357 1.18 1.91 -8.67
C ILE A 357 2.64 1.53 -8.91
N LEU A 358 3.40 1.43 -7.84
CA LEU A 358 4.79 1.02 -7.89
C LEU A 358 4.87 -0.50 -7.71
N GLY A 359 5.36 -1.19 -8.74
CA GLY A 359 5.86 -2.54 -8.60
C GLY A 359 7.16 -2.54 -7.80
N SER A 360 7.29 -3.48 -6.87
CA SER A 360 8.46 -3.60 -6.02
C SER A 360 8.97 -5.02 -6.04
N THR A 361 10.29 -5.17 -6.21
CA THR A 361 11.00 -6.40 -5.91
C THR A 361 11.45 -6.32 -4.45
N SER A 362 11.54 -7.44 -3.74
CA SER A 362 11.84 -7.45 -2.29
C SER A 362 13.18 -6.80 -1.89
N ALA A 363 14.01 -6.31 -2.82
CA ALA A 363 15.35 -5.76 -2.55
C ALA A 363 15.76 -4.48 -3.30
N GLY A 364 14.87 -3.75 -3.98
CA GLY A 364 15.16 -2.39 -4.46
C GLY A 364 16.37 -2.22 -5.42
N GLY A 365 16.86 -3.31 -6.03
CA GLY A 365 18.08 -3.32 -6.84
C GLY A 365 17.90 -3.31 -8.36
N GLY A 366 16.66 -3.44 -8.85
CA GLY A 366 16.33 -3.45 -10.27
C GLY A 366 14.98 -2.80 -10.54
N THR A 367 14.74 -2.40 -11.79
CA THR A 367 13.43 -1.90 -12.22
C THR A 367 12.44 -3.07 -12.21
N ALA A 368 11.51 -3.07 -11.26
CA ALA A 368 10.43 -4.04 -11.20
C ALA A 368 9.58 -4.02 -12.50
N PRO A 369 8.92 -5.12 -12.88
CA PRO A 369 7.94 -5.09 -13.97
C PRO A 369 6.81 -4.11 -13.66
N THR A 370 6.28 -3.41 -14.67
CA THR A 370 5.15 -2.49 -14.49
C THR A 370 3.86 -3.28 -14.16
N PRO A 371 3.15 -2.97 -13.06
CA PRO A 371 1.89 -3.64 -12.74
C PRO A 371 0.77 -3.36 -13.76
N THR A 372 0.05 -4.40 -14.16
CA THR A 372 -1.16 -4.30 -15.00
C THR A 372 -2.41 -4.61 -14.18
N GLY A 373 -3.49 -3.86 -14.41
CA GLY A 373 -4.71 -4.04 -13.64
C GLY A 373 -5.68 -2.87 -13.79
N THR A 374 -6.53 -2.70 -12.79
CA THR A 374 -7.51 -1.61 -12.72
C THR A 374 -7.44 -0.88 -11.39
N VAL A 375 -7.63 0.44 -11.43
CA VAL A 375 -7.79 1.28 -10.25
C VAL A 375 -9.24 1.73 -10.13
N THR A 376 -9.83 1.51 -8.97
CA THR A 376 -11.13 2.07 -8.59
C THR A 376 -10.93 3.26 -7.65
N PHE A 377 -11.39 4.43 -8.08
CA PHE A 377 -11.29 5.67 -7.29
C PHE A 377 -12.56 5.92 -6.48
N TYR A 378 -12.40 6.53 -5.32
CA TYR A 378 -13.47 6.90 -4.40
C TYR A 378 -13.25 8.33 -3.89
N LEU A 379 -14.35 9.02 -3.58
CA LEU A 379 -14.34 10.30 -2.87
C LEU A 379 -15.20 10.17 -1.62
N CYS A 380 -14.60 10.42 -0.46
CA CYS A 380 -15.34 10.55 0.80
C CYS A 380 -15.87 11.98 0.97
N SER A 381 -17.18 12.11 1.17
CA SER A 381 -17.79 13.32 1.70
C SER A 381 -17.48 13.51 3.20
N PRO A 382 -17.71 14.70 3.80
CA PRO A 382 -17.41 14.95 5.21
C PRO A 382 -17.99 13.90 6.17
N ALA A 383 -19.20 13.40 5.90
CA ALA A 383 -19.86 12.39 6.71
C ALA A 383 -19.25 10.98 6.58
N GLN A 384 -18.52 10.71 5.48
CA GLN A 384 -17.87 9.42 5.20
C GLN A 384 -16.41 9.37 5.67
N LEU A 385 -15.87 10.48 6.19
CA LEU A 385 -14.53 10.50 6.78
C LEU A 385 -14.50 9.78 8.13
N THR A 386 -13.34 9.24 8.50
CA THR A 386 -13.12 8.62 9.81
C THR A 386 -11.95 9.31 10.53
N PRO A 387 -12.19 10.04 11.64
CA PRO A 387 -13.49 10.44 12.18
C PRO A 387 -14.25 11.42 11.25
N PRO A 388 -15.60 11.51 11.35
CA PRO A 388 -16.40 12.39 10.51
C PRO A 388 -15.93 13.85 10.54
N ASN A 389 -16.05 14.53 9.40
CA ASN A 389 -15.67 15.93 9.13
C ASN A 389 -14.18 16.27 9.22
N THR A 390 -13.37 15.47 9.92
CA THR A 390 -12.00 15.85 10.29
C THR A 390 -10.95 14.85 9.85
N GLY A 391 -11.31 13.57 9.74
CA GLY A 391 -10.44 12.47 9.40
C GLY A 391 -10.09 12.35 7.91
N THR A 392 -9.81 11.12 7.50
CA THR A 392 -9.48 10.76 6.11
C THR A 392 -10.47 9.72 5.57
N CYS A 393 -10.38 9.44 4.27
CA CYS A 393 -11.12 8.36 3.65
C CYS A 393 -10.40 7.03 3.96
N THR A 394 -11.07 6.10 4.64
CA THR A 394 -10.53 4.77 5.00
C THR A 394 -11.10 3.69 4.09
N ASP A 395 -10.50 2.49 4.10
CA ASP A 395 -10.76 1.44 3.09
C ASP A 395 -12.21 0.94 3.02
N ALA A 396 -13.00 1.09 4.10
CA ALA A 396 -14.41 0.75 4.13
C ALA A 396 -15.35 1.86 3.59
N ASN A 397 -14.82 3.03 3.25
CA ASN A 397 -15.59 4.25 2.98
C ASN A 397 -15.32 4.82 1.58
N GLY A 398 -16.20 5.75 1.19
CA GLY A 398 -16.09 6.53 -0.03
C GLY A 398 -17.17 6.17 -1.05
N THR A 399 -17.51 7.15 -1.88
CA THR A 399 -18.41 6.96 -3.03
C THR A 399 -17.55 6.81 -4.28
N GLN A 400 -17.79 5.79 -5.09
CA GLN A 400 -16.98 5.53 -6.28
C GLN A 400 -17.05 6.70 -7.28
N VAL A 401 -15.90 7.07 -7.84
CA VAL A 401 -15.74 8.13 -8.84
C VAL A 401 -15.64 7.49 -10.23
N GLY A 402 -16.76 7.47 -10.95
CA GLY A 402 -16.81 6.85 -12.28
C GLY A 402 -16.68 5.32 -12.27
N SER A 403 -16.12 4.76 -13.34
CA SER A 403 -15.86 3.31 -13.48
C SER A 403 -14.38 3.01 -13.21
N PRO A 404 -14.01 1.74 -12.88
CA PRO A 404 -12.61 1.35 -12.74
C PRO A 404 -11.79 1.70 -14.00
N VAL A 405 -10.55 2.17 -13.78
CA VAL A 405 -9.66 2.68 -14.83
C VAL A 405 -8.50 1.71 -15.01
N THR A 406 -8.27 1.24 -16.24
CA THR A 406 -7.12 0.39 -16.55
C THR A 406 -5.81 1.15 -16.37
N THR A 407 -4.80 0.51 -15.79
CA THR A 407 -3.49 1.12 -15.62
C THR A 407 -2.73 1.25 -16.94
N SER A 408 -1.89 2.28 -17.02
CA SER A 408 -0.93 2.49 -18.11
C SER A 408 0.47 2.67 -17.55
N GLU A 409 1.50 2.21 -18.25
CA GLU A 409 2.88 2.46 -17.82
C GLU A 409 3.20 3.96 -17.89
N SER A 410 3.72 4.51 -16.79
CA SER A 410 4.22 5.89 -16.73
C SER A 410 5.73 5.95 -16.91
N VAL A 411 6.43 5.07 -16.20
CA VAL A 411 7.85 4.77 -16.32
C VAL A 411 8.01 3.27 -16.02
N PRO A 412 9.09 2.64 -16.48
CA PRO A 412 9.37 1.25 -16.16
C PRO A 412 9.21 0.95 -14.66
N GLY A 413 8.35 -0.03 -14.32
CA GLY A 413 8.03 -0.43 -12.95
C GLY A 413 6.96 0.38 -12.24
N THR A 414 6.41 1.42 -12.87
CA THR A 414 5.34 2.25 -12.30
C THR A 414 4.17 2.42 -13.26
N ALA A 415 3.01 1.91 -12.87
CA ALA A 415 1.75 2.11 -13.57
C ALA A 415 1.02 3.35 -13.03
N THR A 416 0.18 3.97 -13.84
CA THR A 416 -0.69 5.07 -13.44
C THR A 416 -2.12 4.90 -13.93
N ALA A 417 -3.06 5.52 -13.23
CA ALA A 417 -4.44 5.69 -13.64
C ALA A 417 -4.96 7.04 -13.10
N THR A 418 -5.91 7.67 -13.79
CA THR A 418 -6.52 8.93 -13.33
C THR A 418 -8.03 8.77 -13.28
N SER A 419 -8.64 9.25 -12.20
CA SER A 419 -10.09 9.18 -11.97
C SER A 419 -10.89 10.00 -13.00
N ALA A 420 -12.19 9.72 -13.09
CA ALA A 420 -13.12 10.66 -13.69
C ALA A 420 -13.22 11.95 -12.84
N ASP A 421 -13.82 13.01 -13.41
CA ASP A 421 -14.07 14.26 -12.69
C ASP A 421 -15.12 14.06 -11.58
N ALA A 422 -14.73 14.37 -10.34
CA ALA A 422 -15.57 14.24 -9.16
C ALA A 422 -16.31 15.54 -8.77
N GLN A 423 -16.24 16.59 -9.59
CA GLN A 423 -16.85 17.90 -9.30
C GLN A 423 -18.33 17.81 -8.90
N SER A 424 -19.11 16.96 -9.56
CA SER A 424 -20.54 16.80 -9.30
C SER A 424 -20.86 16.18 -7.93
N MET A 425 -19.87 15.59 -7.27
CA MET A 425 -20.00 14.94 -5.96
C MET A 425 -19.83 15.92 -4.79
N LEU A 426 -19.37 17.15 -5.06
CA LEU A 426 -19.14 18.21 -4.06
C LEU A 426 -20.44 18.92 -3.68
N THR A 427 -21.30 18.21 -2.93
CA THR A 427 -22.70 18.63 -2.67
C THR A 427 -22.90 19.35 -1.33
N VAL A 428 -21.98 19.18 -0.38
CA VAL A 428 -22.04 19.82 0.95
C VAL A 428 -20.72 20.51 1.28
N LEU A 429 -20.77 21.48 2.20
CA LEU A 429 -19.57 22.13 2.74
C LEU A 429 -18.78 21.17 3.63
N GLY A 430 -17.46 21.36 3.67
CA GLY A 430 -16.56 20.62 4.55
C GLY A 430 -15.43 19.91 3.81
N LYS A 431 -14.73 19.04 4.55
CA LYS A 431 -13.55 18.31 4.06
C LYS A 431 -13.95 17.11 3.20
N TYR A 432 -13.31 16.95 2.05
CA TYR A 432 -13.39 15.79 1.19
C TYR A 432 -12.00 15.18 1.06
N CYS A 433 -11.92 13.86 0.88
CA CYS A 433 -10.66 13.16 0.65
C CYS A 433 -10.84 12.08 -0.42
N PHE A 434 -9.91 12.01 -1.37
CA PHE A 434 -9.83 10.90 -2.32
C PHE A 434 -9.28 9.63 -1.66
N ARG A 435 -9.55 8.51 -2.32
CA ARG A 435 -8.97 7.19 -2.08
C ARG A 435 -8.95 6.43 -3.41
N ALA A 436 -7.96 5.57 -3.61
CA ALA A 436 -7.94 4.60 -4.69
C ALA A 436 -7.64 3.18 -4.18
N HIS A 437 -8.21 2.20 -4.88
CA HIS A 437 -7.95 0.77 -4.72
C HIS A 437 -7.44 0.22 -6.06
N PHE A 438 -6.30 -0.46 -6.05
CA PHE A 438 -5.75 -1.14 -7.22
C PHE A 438 -5.96 -2.65 -7.09
N ASP A 439 -6.46 -3.24 -8.17
CA ASP A 439 -6.54 -4.69 -8.40
C ASP A 439 -5.63 -5.05 -9.57
N ALA A 440 -4.60 -5.87 -9.32
CA ALA A 440 -3.80 -6.43 -10.39
C ALA A 440 -4.62 -7.39 -11.25
N ALA A 441 -4.38 -7.40 -12.56
CA ALA A 441 -5.06 -8.31 -13.47
C ALA A 441 -4.77 -9.76 -13.07
N SER A 442 -5.76 -10.64 -13.16
CA SER A 442 -5.59 -12.07 -12.84
C SER A 442 -4.59 -12.78 -13.76
N ASN A 443 -4.37 -12.23 -14.96
CA ASN A 443 -3.37 -12.66 -15.92
C ASN A 443 -2.12 -11.77 -15.95
N ASP A 444 -1.95 -10.87 -14.97
CA ASP A 444 -0.66 -10.17 -14.79
C ASP A 444 0.42 -11.23 -14.52
N PRO A 445 1.55 -11.23 -15.26
CA PRO A 445 2.55 -12.27 -15.10
C PRO A 445 3.32 -12.16 -13.77
N ASN A 446 3.36 -10.99 -13.12
CA ASN A 446 4.23 -10.72 -11.97
C ASN A 446 3.45 -10.46 -10.66
N TYR A 447 2.25 -9.88 -10.75
CA TYR A 447 1.43 -9.49 -9.60
C TYR A 447 0.02 -10.10 -9.55
N PRO A 448 -0.25 -11.31 -10.08
CA PRO A 448 -1.63 -11.74 -10.28
C PRO A 448 -2.38 -11.85 -8.95
N GLY A 449 -3.54 -11.18 -8.89
CA GLY A 449 -4.43 -11.13 -7.74
C GLY A 449 -3.96 -10.26 -6.58
N GLN A 450 -2.86 -9.49 -6.73
CA GLN A 450 -2.46 -8.54 -5.69
C GLN A 450 -3.31 -7.28 -5.72
N THR A 451 -3.45 -6.68 -4.54
CA THR A 451 -4.20 -5.44 -4.35
C THR A 451 -3.35 -4.41 -3.61
N ALA A 452 -3.60 -3.13 -3.85
CA ALA A 452 -3.01 -2.04 -3.07
C ALA A 452 -4.02 -0.93 -2.79
N GLU A 453 -3.86 -0.25 -1.66
CA GLU A 453 -4.67 0.89 -1.22
C GLU A 453 -3.82 2.16 -1.14
N THR A 454 -4.47 3.33 -1.20
CA THR A 454 -3.82 4.63 -1.01
C THR A 454 -2.93 4.65 0.25
N GLY A 455 -1.61 4.74 0.06
CA GLY A 455 -0.65 4.82 1.16
C GLY A 455 -0.54 6.20 1.84
N ASN A 456 -1.11 7.26 1.25
CA ASN A 456 -0.97 8.64 1.69
C ASN A 456 -2.32 9.39 1.91
N PRO A 457 -3.31 8.81 2.63
CA PRO A 457 -4.69 9.29 2.64
C PRO A 457 -4.88 10.71 3.23
N ALA A 458 -3.92 11.22 3.99
CA ALA A 458 -3.96 12.59 4.52
C ALA A 458 -3.63 13.67 3.47
N ALA A 459 -2.84 13.32 2.45
CA ALA A 459 -2.48 14.23 1.35
C ALA A 459 -3.60 14.34 0.29
N GLU A 460 -4.63 13.51 0.41
CA GLU A 460 -5.73 13.39 -0.56
C GLU A 460 -6.90 14.36 -0.33
N CYS A 461 -6.76 15.27 0.64
CA CYS A 461 -7.89 16.03 1.15
C CYS A 461 -7.89 17.51 0.70
N PHE A 462 -9.09 18.06 0.54
CA PHE A 462 -9.35 19.48 0.30
C PHE A 462 -10.68 19.90 0.97
N ASN A 463 -10.95 21.21 1.08
CA ASN A 463 -12.22 21.69 1.63
C ASN A 463 -13.13 22.29 0.56
N VAL A 464 -14.44 22.12 0.76
CA VAL A 464 -15.49 22.87 0.07
C VAL A 464 -16.02 23.94 1.02
N THR A 465 -15.86 25.21 0.63
CA THR A 465 -16.21 26.39 1.42
C THR A 465 -17.28 27.23 0.72
N SER A 466 -17.81 28.22 1.44
CA SER A 466 -18.75 29.21 0.90
C SER A 466 -18.48 30.57 1.56
N VAL A 467 -18.88 31.64 0.88
CA VAL A 467 -18.76 33.01 1.37
C VAL A 467 -20.16 33.51 1.72
N ALA A 468 -20.36 33.89 2.98
CA ALA A 468 -21.61 34.52 3.40
C ALA A 468 -21.62 36.00 3.01
N SER A 469 -22.78 36.51 2.60
CA SER A 469 -23.04 37.94 2.43
C SER A 469 -24.12 38.40 3.41
N ILE A 470 -24.04 39.66 3.84
CA ILE A 470 -25.02 40.30 4.72
C ILE A 470 -25.46 41.63 4.12
N THR A 471 -26.73 41.96 4.29
CA THR A 471 -27.30 43.28 3.97
C THR A 471 -28.04 43.80 5.19
N THR A 472 -28.04 45.12 5.41
CA THR A 472 -28.75 45.74 6.54
C THR A 472 -29.69 46.84 6.08
N ALA A 473 -30.81 47.01 6.79
CA ALA A 473 -31.79 48.07 6.53
C ALA A 473 -32.12 48.82 7.83
N GLN A 474 -31.83 50.12 7.86
CA GLN A 474 -32.10 50.99 9.00
C GLN A 474 -33.55 51.51 8.97
N LYS A 475 -34.14 51.74 10.14
CA LYS A 475 -35.44 52.41 10.33
C LYS A 475 -35.32 53.47 11.41
N TRP A 476 -35.85 54.67 11.15
CA TRP A 476 -35.90 55.77 12.12
C TRP A 476 -37.35 56.11 12.47
N LEU A 477 -37.65 56.16 13.76
CA LEU A 477 -38.99 56.43 14.28
C LEU A 477 -39.04 57.86 14.85
N PRO A 478 -39.81 58.78 14.24
CA PRO A 478 -39.96 60.14 14.75
C PRO A 478 -40.66 60.15 16.11
N GLN A 479 -40.21 61.02 17.01
CA GLN A 479 -40.81 61.31 18.31
C GLN A 479 -40.90 62.81 18.54
N ASP A 480 -41.87 63.25 19.36
CA ASP A 480 -42.09 64.64 19.71
C ASP A 480 -42.58 64.79 21.17
N THR A 481 -42.45 65.98 21.73
CA THR A 481 -42.87 66.34 23.09
C THR A 481 -43.51 67.72 23.10
N ALA A 482 -44.74 67.81 23.60
CA ALA A 482 -45.43 69.08 23.83
C ALA A 482 -45.36 69.45 25.32
N THR A 483 -45.10 70.72 25.61
CA THR A 483 -45.24 71.29 26.96
C THR A 483 -46.39 72.30 26.94
N VAL A 484 -47.39 72.08 27.79
CA VAL A 484 -48.59 72.93 27.90
C VAL A 484 -48.48 73.77 29.16
N THR A 485 -48.61 75.09 29.02
CA THR A 485 -48.55 76.04 30.13
C THR A 485 -49.75 76.97 30.13
N ALA A 486 -50.12 77.49 31.30
CA ALA A 486 -51.17 78.48 31.48
C ALA A 486 -50.62 79.74 32.13
N SER A 487 -51.18 80.90 31.79
CA SER A 487 -50.81 82.17 32.40
C SER A 487 -51.03 82.15 33.92
N GLY A 488 -50.14 82.81 34.66
CA GLY A 488 -50.21 82.86 36.13
C GLY A 488 -49.86 81.54 36.84
N GLY A 489 -49.37 80.52 36.13
CA GLY A 489 -48.98 79.23 36.72
C GLY A 489 -50.16 78.32 37.08
N ALA A 490 -51.32 78.53 36.46
CA ALA A 490 -52.48 77.67 36.68
C ALA A 490 -52.19 76.21 36.28
N THR A 491 -52.71 75.26 37.06
CA THR A 491 -52.58 73.83 36.76
C THR A 491 -53.27 73.51 35.43
N VAL A 492 -52.57 72.83 34.53
CA VAL A 492 -53.10 72.36 33.24
C VAL A 492 -53.57 70.91 33.39
N ALA A 493 -54.74 70.58 32.87
CA ALA A 493 -55.24 69.21 32.81
C ALA A 493 -55.94 68.95 31.46
N GLY A 494 -55.54 67.90 30.76
CA GLY A 494 -56.11 67.56 29.46
C GLY A 494 -55.22 66.60 28.67
N THR A 495 -55.41 66.55 27.35
CA THR A 495 -54.65 65.67 26.46
C THR A 495 -54.07 66.42 25.28
N VAL A 496 -52.95 65.96 24.74
CA VAL A 496 -52.34 66.45 23.49
C VAL A 496 -52.44 65.39 22.40
N THR A 497 -52.84 65.80 21.21
CA THR A 497 -52.78 64.99 19.99
C THR A 497 -51.71 65.56 19.06
N PHE A 498 -50.75 64.73 18.65
CA PHE A 498 -49.67 65.09 17.73
C PHE A 498 -49.99 64.58 16.33
N SER A 499 -49.86 65.45 15.32
CA SER A 499 -49.99 65.09 13.92
C SER A 499 -48.64 65.24 13.23
N LEU A 500 -48.15 64.15 12.64
CA LEU A 500 -46.91 64.08 11.85
C LEU A 500 -47.23 64.25 10.37
N TYR A 501 -46.40 65.00 9.66
CA TYR A 501 -46.50 65.25 8.22
C TYR A 501 -45.17 64.99 7.55
N GLU A 502 -45.19 64.47 6.31
CA GLU A 502 -44.02 64.35 5.43
C GLU A 502 -43.88 65.58 4.51
N SER A 503 -44.16 66.76 5.07
CA SER A 503 -44.00 68.05 4.42
C SER A 503 -43.33 69.02 5.39
N ALA A 504 -42.71 70.08 4.89
CA ALA A 504 -41.97 71.03 5.73
C ALA A 504 -42.87 71.97 6.56
N ASN A 505 -44.17 72.05 6.27
CA ASN A 505 -45.03 73.14 6.73
C ASN A 505 -46.40 72.66 7.26
N CYS A 506 -46.50 71.40 7.68
CA CYS A 506 -47.73 70.77 8.18
C CYS A 506 -48.91 70.93 7.21
N SER A 507 -48.61 70.92 5.91
CA SER A 507 -49.63 70.95 4.86
C SER A 507 -50.00 69.54 4.42
N GLY A 508 -51.21 69.40 3.89
CA GLY A 508 -51.78 68.11 3.50
C GLY A 508 -52.36 67.32 4.68
N ASN A 509 -52.54 66.02 4.47
CA ASN A 509 -53.02 65.11 5.51
C ASN A 509 -51.85 64.68 6.40
N ALA A 510 -52.11 64.54 7.70
CA ALA A 510 -51.14 63.93 8.61
C ALA A 510 -50.90 62.49 8.19
N VAL A 511 -49.64 62.09 8.07
CA VAL A 511 -49.26 60.71 7.74
C VAL A 511 -49.41 59.79 8.95
N GLN A 512 -49.36 60.35 10.15
CA GLN A 512 -49.66 59.65 11.39
C GLN A 512 -50.13 60.62 12.47
N THR A 513 -51.00 60.14 13.35
CA THR A 513 -51.46 60.87 14.54
C THR A 513 -51.16 60.05 15.79
N PHE A 514 -50.60 60.71 16.81
CA PHE A 514 -50.27 60.11 18.10
C PHE A 514 -51.09 60.78 19.20
N GLY A 515 -51.81 59.97 19.98
CA GLY A 515 -52.67 60.44 21.06
C GLY A 515 -54.15 60.15 20.82
N PRO A 516 -55.04 60.72 21.65
CA PRO A 516 -54.75 61.72 22.70
C PRO A 516 -53.83 61.19 23.82
N ILE A 517 -52.79 61.94 24.17
CA ILE A 517 -51.83 61.64 25.24
C ILE A 517 -52.10 62.55 26.43
N THR A 518 -52.25 61.99 27.63
CA THR A 518 -52.54 62.78 28.84
C THR A 518 -51.36 63.66 29.21
N VAL A 519 -51.64 64.92 29.57
CA VAL A 519 -50.64 65.86 30.09
C VAL A 519 -50.25 65.43 31.52
N ASP A 520 -48.96 65.26 31.76
CA ASP A 520 -48.42 64.83 33.04
C ASP A 520 -48.37 65.97 34.08
N SER A 521 -47.87 65.68 35.29
CA SER A 521 -47.75 66.66 36.38
C SER A 521 -46.78 67.82 36.08
N ASN A 522 -45.92 67.69 35.07
CA ASN A 522 -45.00 68.73 34.61
C ASN A 522 -45.58 69.53 33.43
N GLY A 523 -46.81 69.26 33.01
CA GLY A 523 -47.40 69.88 31.84
C GLY A 523 -46.95 69.27 30.51
N GLN A 524 -46.34 68.08 30.51
CA GLN A 524 -45.80 67.47 29.29
C GLN A 524 -46.68 66.34 28.75
N ALA A 525 -46.69 66.19 27.42
CA ALA A 525 -47.16 65.01 26.72
C ALA A 525 -46.08 64.59 25.73
N VAL A 526 -45.70 63.31 25.72
CA VAL A 526 -44.58 62.78 24.93
C VAL A 526 -45.10 61.65 24.05
N THR A 527 -44.72 61.62 22.77
CA THR A 527 -45.08 60.50 21.89
C THR A 527 -44.28 59.24 22.23
N SER A 528 -44.90 58.07 22.09
CA SER A 528 -44.25 56.76 22.22
C SER A 528 -44.38 55.96 20.92
N ASN A 529 -43.88 56.53 19.81
CA ASN A 529 -43.94 55.89 18.50
C ASN A 529 -43.06 54.63 18.46
N ALA A 530 -43.67 53.47 18.23
CA ALA A 530 -42.99 52.19 18.07
C ALA A 530 -43.24 51.55 16.69
N THR A 531 -44.09 52.15 15.86
CA THR A 531 -44.64 51.48 14.66
C THR A 531 -44.48 52.28 13.39
N TYR A 532 -44.51 53.62 13.46
CA TYR A 532 -44.39 54.47 12.28
C TYR A 532 -42.94 54.88 12.05
N TYR A 533 -42.42 54.61 10.87
CA TYR A 533 -41.14 55.11 10.40
C TYR A 533 -41.32 55.57 8.95
N THR A 534 -40.52 56.54 8.52
CA THR A 534 -40.60 57.10 7.18
C THR A 534 -39.22 57.21 6.55
N THR A 535 -39.18 57.16 5.21
CA THR A 535 -37.99 57.47 4.42
C THR A 535 -37.92 58.95 4.01
N ALA A 536 -38.94 59.75 4.36
CA ALA A 536 -38.93 61.19 4.10
C ALA A 536 -37.81 61.86 4.90
N THR A 537 -36.99 62.67 4.23
CA THR A 537 -35.90 63.44 4.85
C THR A 537 -36.37 64.71 5.51
N THR A 538 -37.60 65.16 5.22
CA THR A 538 -38.22 66.32 5.86
C THR A 538 -39.58 65.92 6.40
N ILE A 539 -39.77 66.16 7.70
CA ILE A 539 -41.04 65.96 8.38
C ILE A 539 -41.43 67.23 9.14
N SER A 540 -42.70 67.33 9.53
CA SER A 540 -43.14 68.35 10.47
C SER A 540 -44.21 67.86 11.42
N TRP A 541 -44.35 68.54 12.55
CA TRP A 541 -45.24 68.21 13.64
C TRP A 541 -46.19 69.36 13.96
N ARG A 542 -47.43 68.99 14.32
CA ARG A 542 -48.39 69.91 14.93
C ARG A 542 -49.09 69.23 16.11
N ALA A 543 -48.97 69.83 17.28
CA ALA A 543 -49.61 69.36 18.50
C ALA A 543 -50.88 70.18 18.79
N THR A 544 -51.96 69.53 19.21
CA THR A 544 -53.22 70.19 19.61
C THR A 544 -53.58 69.75 21.03
N PHE A 545 -53.68 70.72 21.94
CA PHE A 545 -54.13 70.48 23.31
C PHE A 545 -55.66 70.50 23.38
N THR A 546 -56.23 69.62 24.22
CA THR A 546 -57.65 69.61 24.56
C THR A 546 -57.77 69.66 26.07
N SER A 547 -58.27 70.78 26.59
CA SER A 547 -58.40 70.98 28.04
C SER A 547 -59.57 70.21 28.61
N THR A 548 -59.39 69.71 29.83
CA THR A 548 -60.44 69.13 30.67
C THR A 548 -60.76 70.01 31.88
N ASN A 549 -60.05 71.14 32.04
CA ASN A 549 -60.30 72.14 33.08
C ASN A 549 -60.48 73.55 32.49
N SER A 550 -60.62 74.55 33.37
CA SER A 550 -60.94 75.94 33.01
C SER A 550 -59.85 76.69 32.23
N VAL A 551 -58.69 76.09 31.95
CA VAL A 551 -57.59 76.72 31.20
C VAL A 551 -57.92 76.88 29.70
N GLY A 552 -58.91 76.15 29.19
CA GLY A 552 -59.31 76.18 27.77
C GLY A 552 -58.32 75.43 26.87
N SER A 553 -58.80 74.89 25.74
CA SER A 553 -57.99 74.00 24.88
C SER A 553 -56.88 74.69 24.08
N GLY A 554 -56.86 76.02 24.01
CA GLY A 554 -55.84 76.77 23.26
C GLY A 554 -55.90 76.57 21.73
N SER A 555 -55.02 77.28 21.01
CA SER A 555 -54.78 77.05 19.58
C SER A 555 -53.77 75.92 19.37
N PRO A 556 -53.78 75.22 18.22
CA PRO A 556 -52.72 74.28 17.88
C PRO A 556 -51.34 74.94 17.97
N SER A 557 -50.30 74.12 18.22
CA SER A 557 -48.92 74.57 18.19
C SER A 557 -48.55 75.17 16.83
N HIS A 558 -47.47 75.95 16.82
CA HIS A 558 -46.78 76.25 15.56
C HIS A 558 -46.37 74.94 14.88
N CYS A 559 -46.27 74.99 13.55
CA CYS A 559 -45.71 73.87 12.80
C CYS A 559 -44.21 73.80 13.05
N GLU A 560 -43.75 72.69 13.60
CA GLU A 560 -42.34 72.43 13.83
C GLU A 560 -41.78 71.55 12.72
N THR A 561 -40.68 71.96 12.09
CA THR A 561 -40.06 71.23 10.97
C THR A 561 -38.77 70.58 11.41
N MET A 562 -38.56 69.33 11.01
CA MET A 562 -37.31 68.60 11.18
C MET A 562 -36.81 68.07 9.84
N THR A 563 -35.50 68.13 9.63
CA THR A 563 -34.82 67.51 8.50
C THR A 563 -33.81 66.48 9.01
N VAL A 564 -33.90 65.26 8.49
CA VAL A 564 -33.01 64.15 8.81
C VAL A 564 -32.24 63.76 7.54
N ASN A 565 -30.95 63.46 7.68
CA ASN A 565 -30.17 62.95 6.56
C ASN A 565 -30.71 61.58 6.09
N PRO A 566 -30.56 61.22 4.80
CA PRO A 566 -30.93 59.89 4.30
C PRO A 566 -30.25 58.78 5.11
N LEU A 567 -31.01 57.74 5.45
CA LEU A 567 -30.48 56.55 6.10
C LEU A 567 -29.54 55.81 5.14
N ASN A 568 -28.32 55.51 5.59
CA ASN A 568 -27.34 54.78 4.80
C ASN A 568 -27.46 53.28 5.10
N ASN A 569 -28.08 52.53 4.19
CA ASN A 569 -28.16 51.08 4.28
C ASN A 569 -26.89 50.45 3.69
N ASP A 570 -26.36 49.43 4.36
CA ASP A 570 -25.30 48.62 3.77
C ASP A 570 -25.89 47.68 2.73
N THR A 571 -25.58 47.93 1.46
CA THR A 571 -26.05 47.10 0.33
C THR A 571 -25.22 45.84 0.14
N GLY A 572 -24.24 45.56 1.01
CA GLY A 572 -23.32 44.44 0.88
C GLY A 572 -22.31 44.66 -0.25
N SER A 573 -21.08 44.20 -0.01
CA SER A 573 -20.03 44.03 -1.03
C SER A 573 -20.02 42.61 -1.57
#